data_AF-A0A336LUT3-F1
#
_entry.id   AF-A0A336LUT3-F1
#
_cell.length_a   1.000
_cell.length_b   1.000
_cell.length_c   1.000
_cell.angle_alpha   90.00
_cell.angle_beta   90.00
_cell.angle_gamma   90.00
#
_symmetry.space_group_name_H-M   'P 1'
#
loop_
_entity.id
_entity.type
_entity.pdbx_description
1 polymer ?
#
loop_
_entity_poly.entity_id
_entity_poly.type
_entity_poly.pdbx_seq_one_letter_code
_entity_poly.pdbx_strand_id
1 'polypeptide(L)'
;MEDIRQRKYQLRKVMVNGDVPPRVKKDAHAVILEFIRSRPPLRKASERKLQPLKRNPSPRDLLLDSIRQGRVLKPVAPKLKNRCK
;
A
#
# COMPACT_ATOMS: atom_id res chain seq x y z
N MET A 1 29.27 10.35 26.62
CA MET A 1 27.83 10.70 26.52
C MET A 1 27.48 11.98 27.27
N GLU A 2 28.29 12.41 28.24
CA GLU A 2 28.06 13.66 28.98
C GLU A 2 28.03 14.89 28.06
N ASP A 3 28.86 14.93 27.03
CA ASP A 3 28.95 16.08 26.11
C ASP A 3 27.66 16.31 25.31
N ILE A 4 26.92 15.24 25.00
CA ILE A 4 25.61 15.30 24.35
C ILE A 4 24.56 15.80 25.35
N ARG A 5 24.57 15.26 26.57
CA ARG A 5 23.66 15.69 27.65
C ARG A 5 23.85 17.16 28.00
N GLN A 6 25.10 17.63 28.04
CA GLN A 6 25.47 19.02 28.31
C GLN A 6 25.42 19.93 27.07
N ARG A 7 25.02 19.40 25.89
CA ARG A 7 24.94 20.12 24.60
C ARG A 7 26.23 20.86 24.22
N LYS A 8 27.39 20.31 24.59
CA LYS A 8 28.69 20.93 24.36
C LYS A 8 29.24 20.59 22.97
N TYR A 9 28.43 20.79 21.92
CA TYR A 9 28.80 20.55 20.52
C TYR A 9 28.55 21.80 19.67
N GLN A 10 29.50 22.12 18.80
CA GLN A 10 29.37 23.21 17.82
C GLN A 10 29.14 22.61 16.43
N LEU A 11 27.93 22.80 15.88
CA LEU A 11 27.61 22.42 14.51
C LEU A 11 27.93 23.56 13.55
N ARG A 12 28.47 23.23 12.37
CA ARG A 12 28.67 24.20 11.28
C ARG A 12 27.31 24.54 10.66
N LYS A 13 27.00 25.83 10.51
CA LYS A 13 25.76 26.28 9.86
C LYS A 13 25.87 26.08 8.35
N VAL A 14 25.03 25.22 7.78
CA VAL A 14 24.92 25.06 6.32
C VAL A 14 24.04 26.19 5.80
N MET A 15 24.65 27.15 5.10
CA MET A 15 23.94 28.21 4.39
C MET A 15 23.62 27.72 2.98
N VAL A 16 22.42 28.03 2.47
CA VAL A 16 22.06 27.82 1.07
C VAL A 16 21.83 29.19 0.46
N ASN A 17 22.65 29.57 -0.53
CA ASN A 17 22.61 30.88 -1.22
C ASN A 17 22.85 32.13 -0.34
N GLY A 18 23.61 32.01 0.76
CA GLY A 18 24.06 33.16 1.53
C GLY A 18 23.11 33.66 2.64
N ASP A 19 21.99 32.97 2.88
CA ASP A 19 21.15 33.18 4.07
C ASP A 19 21.05 31.91 4.91
N VAL A 20 20.87 32.06 6.23
CA VAL A 20 20.47 30.95 7.09
C VAL A 20 19.04 30.61 6.69
N PRO A 21 18.70 29.37 6.27
CA PRO A 21 17.35 29.06 5.83
C PRO A 21 16.36 29.56 6.88
N PRO A 22 15.50 30.54 6.54
CA PRO A 22 14.53 31.01 7.49
C PRO A 22 13.74 29.78 7.89
N ARG A 23 13.71 29.46 9.20
CA ARG A 23 12.76 28.50 9.75
C ARG A 23 11.43 28.83 9.09
N VAL A 24 10.88 27.88 8.34
CA VAL A 24 9.71 28.09 7.48
C VAL A 24 8.71 28.92 8.27
N LYS A 25 8.52 30.19 7.87
CA LYS A 25 7.82 31.19 8.70
C LYS A 25 6.35 30.81 8.90
N LYS A 26 5.83 29.98 7.98
CA LYS A 26 4.52 29.38 8.04
C LYS A 26 4.66 27.96 8.57
N ASP A 27 3.82 27.62 9.54
CA ASP A 27 3.66 26.23 9.99
C ASP A 27 3.42 25.32 8.78
N ALA A 28 4.06 24.16 8.74
CA ALA A 28 3.94 23.20 7.63
C ALA A 28 2.45 22.85 7.39
N HIS A 29 1.68 22.75 8.47
CA HIS A 29 0.24 22.53 8.40
C HIS A 29 -0.49 23.68 7.68
N ALA A 30 -0.14 24.94 7.94
CA ALA A 30 -0.76 26.09 7.29
C ALA A 30 -0.47 26.13 5.78
N VAL A 31 0.75 25.77 5.36
CA VAL A 31 1.14 25.68 3.95
C VAL A 31 0.35 24.59 3.22
N ILE A 32 0.22 23.40 3.84
CA ILE A 32 -0.56 22.30 3.28
C ILE A 32 -2.05 22.69 3.14
N LEU A 33 -2.61 23.38 4.15
CA LEU A 33 -3.98 23.86 4.10
C LEU A 33 -4.20 24.92 3.01
N GLU A 34 -3.28 25.87 2.84
CA GLU A 34 -3.31 26.88 1.76
C GLU A 34 -3.35 26.20 0.38
N PHE A 35 -2.59 25.11 0.20
CA PHE A 35 -2.55 24.33 -1.03
C PHE A 35 -3.85 23.55 -1.31
N ILE A 36 -4.46 22.92 -0.30
CA ILE A 36 -5.74 22.22 -0.49
C ILE A 36 -6.86 23.24 -0.78
N ARG A 37 -6.83 24.40 -0.10
CA ARG A 37 -7.82 25.48 -0.29
C ARG A 37 -7.77 26.10 -1.68
N SER A 38 -6.60 26.20 -2.31
CA SER A 38 -6.47 26.74 -3.67
C SER A 38 -6.99 25.80 -4.76
N ARG A 39 -7.35 24.55 -4.41
CA ARG A 39 -7.88 23.52 -5.33
C ARG A 39 -7.21 23.54 -6.71
N PRO A 40 -5.89 23.33 -6.76
CA PRO A 40 -5.17 23.37 -8.03
C PRO A 40 -5.73 22.32 -9.01
N PRO A 41 -5.69 22.60 -10.33
CA PRO A 41 -6.24 21.69 -11.34
C PRO A 41 -5.49 20.35 -11.32
N LEU A 42 -6.24 19.26 -11.19
CA LEU A 42 -5.70 17.90 -11.17
C LEU A 42 -5.51 17.35 -12.60
N ARG A 43 -4.46 16.54 -12.80
CA ARG A 43 -4.23 15.80 -14.05
C ARG A 43 -5.36 14.80 -14.31
N LYS A 44 -5.76 14.63 -15.58
CA LYS A 44 -6.79 13.66 -15.99
C LYS A 44 -6.38 12.24 -15.62
N ALA A 45 -7.35 11.38 -15.30
CA ALA A 45 -7.07 10.00 -14.88
C ALA A 45 -6.30 9.20 -15.95
N SER A 46 -6.58 9.44 -17.22
CA SER A 46 -5.91 8.82 -18.37
C SER A 46 -4.43 9.17 -18.51
N GLU A 47 -4.00 10.32 -17.99
CA GLU A 47 -2.61 10.80 -18.07
C GLU A 47 -1.75 10.30 -16.90
N ARG A 48 -2.37 9.70 -15.88
CA ARG A 48 -1.67 9.21 -14.68
C ARG A 48 -1.04 7.85 -14.99
N LYS A 49 0.24 7.68 -14.67
CA LYS A 49 0.89 6.36 -14.68
C LYS A 49 0.39 5.56 -13.47
N LEU A 50 -0.70 4.81 -13.65
CA LEU A 50 -1.24 3.90 -12.64
C LEU A 50 -0.55 2.55 -12.71
N GLN A 51 -0.40 1.88 -11.56
CA GLN A 51 0.00 0.48 -11.54
C GLN A 51 -1.07 -0.39 -12.23
N PRO A 52 -0.69 -1.51 -12.87
CA PRO A 52 -1.65 -2.45 -13.42
C PRO A 52 -2.66 -2.90 -12.35
N LEU A 53 -3.94 -2.96 -12.73
CA LEU A 53 -5.00 -3.39 -11.84
C LEU A 53 -4.74 -4.84 -11.40
N LYS A 54 -4.44 -5.05 -10.10
CA LYS A 54 -4.35 -6.39 -9.52
C LYS A 54 -5.74 -7.00 -9.47
N ARG A 55 -6.01 -7.96 -10.35
CA ARG A 55 -7.29 -8.67 -10.39
C ARG A 55 -7.19 -9.85 -9.43
N ASN A 56 -7.91 -9.78 -8.31
CA ASN A 56 -8.05 -10.93 -7.42
C ASN A 56 -9.05 -11.92 -8.06
N PRO A 57 -8.78 -13.23 -8.04
CA PRO A 57 -9.69 -14.21 -8.59
C PRO A 57 -11.01 -14.19 -7.81
N SER A 58 -12.13 -14.25 -8.53
CA SER A 58 -13.44 -14.43 -7.90
C SER A 58 -13.51 -15.81 -7.23
N PRO A 59 -14.35 -16.01 -6.18
CA PRO A 59 -14.65 -17.35 -5.67
C PRO A 59 -15.06 -18.34 -6.77
N ARG A 60 -15.75 -17.86 -7.81
CA ARG A 60 -16.10 -18.67 -9.00
C ARG A 60 -14.85 -19.10 -9.78
N ASP A 61 -13.89 -18.21 -9.95
CA ASP A 61 -12.67 -18.48 -10.72
C ASP A 61 -11.82 -19.53 -9.99
N LEU A 62 -11.67 -19.38 -8.66
CA LEU A 62 -11.00 -20.36 -7.80
C LEU A 62 -11.69 -21.74 -7.85
N LEU A 63 -13.02 -21.78 -7.83
CA LEU A 63 -13.77 -23.02 -7.98
C LEU A 63 -13.49 -23.68 -9.32
N LEU A 64 -13.56 -22.92 -10.42
CA LEU A 64 -13.29 -23.45 -11.76
C LEU A 64 -11.85 -23.94 -11.91
N ASP A 65 -10.87 -23.26 -11.30
CA ASP A 65 -9.48 -23.71 -11.26
C ASP A 65 -9.33 -25.03 -10.50
N SER A 66 -9.96 -25.15 -9.32
CA SER A 66 -9.94 -26.40 -8.55
C SER A 66 -10.60 -27.58 -9.28
N ILE A 67 -11.63 -27.31 -10.08
CA ILE A 67 -12.29 -28.33 -10.90
C ILE A 67 -11.37 -28.77 -12.03
N ARG A 68 -10.71 -27.83 -12.72
CA ARG A 68 -9.73 -28.11 -13.79
C ARG A 68 -8.51 -28.88 -13.27
N GLN A 69 -8.03 -28.55 -12.07
CA GLN A 69 -6.91 -29.24 -11.43
C GLN A 69 -7.25 -30.70 -11.08
N GLY A 70 -8.52 -30.98 -10.76
CA GLY A 70 -8.98 -32.30 -10.38
C GLY A 70 -8.54 -32.73 -8.98
N ARG A 71 -9.13 -33.81 -8.46
CA ARG A 71 -8.74 -34.45 -7.20
C ARG A 71 -9.04 -35.95 -7.20
N VAL A 72 -8.25 -36.72 -6.48
CA VAL A 72 -8.52 -38.16 -6.27
C VAL A 72 -9.62 -38.31 -5.23
N LEU A 73 -10.71 -38.98 -5.61
CA LEU A 73 -11.81 -39.28 -4.69
C LEU A 73 -11.49 -40.54 -3.89
N LYS A 74 -11.98 -40.60 -2.64
CA LYS A 74 -11.87 -41.81 -1.83
C LYS A 74 -12.68 -42.93 -2.48
N PRO A 75 -12.13 -44.16 -2.61
CA PRO A 75 -12.89 -45.28 -3.12
C PRO A 75 -14.06 -45.58 -2.18
N VAL A 76 -15.25 -45.77 -2.75
CA VAL A 76 -16.45 -46.14 -2.00
C VAL A 76 -16.66 -47.65 -2.16
N ALA A 77 -16.71 -48.37 -1.03
CA ALA A 77 -17.06 -49.79 -1.06
C ALA A 77 -18.48 -49.97 -1.66
N PRO A 78 -18.68 -50.94 -2.56
CA PRO A 78 -19.98 -51.17 -3.17
C PRO A 78 -21.01 -51.49 -2.08
N LYS A 79 -22.14 -50.78 -2.07
CA LYS A 79 -23.26 -51.10 -1.19
C LYS A 79 -23.79 -52.49 -1.61
N LEU A 80 -23.66 -53.47 -0.72
CA LEU A 80 -24.27 -54.78 -0.89
C LEU A 80 -25.79 -54.57 -1.06
N LYS A 81 -26.30 -54.86 -2.25
CA LYS A 81 -27.73 -54.84 -2.53
C LYS A 81 -28.31 -56.08 -1.85
N ASN A 82 -28.85 -55.93 -0.65
CA ASN A 82 -29.58 -57.01 0.00
C ASN A 82 -30.84 -57.28 -0.85
N ARG A 83 -30.81 -58.36 -1.65
CA ARG A 83 -32.02 -58.87 -2.30
C ARG A 83 -32.84 -59.58 -1.22
N CYS A 84 -33.99 -59.00 -0.86
CA CYS A 84 -35.03 -59.73 -0.13
C CYS A 84 -35.46 -60.94 -0.98
N LYS A 85 -35.50 -62.10 -0.33
CA LYS A 85 -36.00 -63.36 -0.88
C LYS A 85 -37.50 -63.29 -1.14
#